data_AF-A0A6B3IC50-F1
#
_entry.id   AF-A0A6B3IC50-F1
#
_cell.length_a   1.000
_cell.length_b   1.000
_cell.length_c   1.000
_cell.angle_alpha   90.00
_cell.angle_beta   90.00
_cell.angle_gamma   90.00
#
_symmetry.space_group_name_H-M   'P 1'
#
loop_
_entity.id
_entity.type
_entity.pdbx_description
1 polymer ?
#
loop_
_entity_poly.entity_id
_entity_poly.type
_entity_poly.pdbx_seq_one_letter_code
_entity_poly.pdbx_strand_id
1 'polypeptide(L)' 'QELAVELSAKPWLVFTPARYEGIDRRVIDEYATRIPVVEVSIGDYVLAGGEAAVLVITEAVARLLPG' A
#
# COMPACT_ATOMS: atom_id res chain seq x y z
N GLN A 1 5.41 -11.18 -4.81
CA GLN A 1 6.21 -10.53 -5.88
C GLN A 1 5.36 -9.99 -7.01
N GLU A 2 4.35 -10.72 -7.48
CA GLU A 2 3.45 -10.26 -8.57
C GLU A 2 2.86 -8.87 -8.32
N LEU A 3 2.37 -8.60 -7.10
CA LEU A 3 1.86 -7.26 -6.75
C LEU A 3 2.90 -6.15 -6.93
N ALA A 4 4.17 -6.38 -6.57
CA ALA A 4 5.21 -5.36 -6.75
C ALA A 4 5.45 -5.05 -8.23
N VAL A 5 5.40 -6.06 -9.10
CA VAL A 5 5.50 -5.91 -10.57
C VAL A 5 4.29 -5.13 -11.11
N GLU A 6 3.10 -5.39 -10.58
CA GLU A 6 1.91 -4.64 -10.98
C GLU A 6 1.98 -3.17 -10.54
N LEU A 7 2.41 -2.92 -9.31
CA LEU A 7 2.52 -1.59 -8.73
C LEU A 7 3.64 -0.75 -9.39
N SER A 8 4.74 -1.37 -9.84
CA SER A 8 5.82 -0.66 -10.54
C SER A 8 5.43 -0.12 -11.91
N ALA A 9 4.33 -0.61 -12.48
CA ALA A 9 3.78 -0.10 -13.75
C ALA A 9 2.80 1.07 -13.55
N LYS A 10 2.43 1.45 -12.32
CA LYS A 10 1.50 2.54 -12.05
C LYS A 10 2.22 3.89 -12.14
N PRO A 11 1.58 4.95 -12.67
CA PRO A 11 2.20 6.28 -12.79
C PRO A 11 2.43 6.96 -11.45
N TRP A 12 1.63 6.64 -10.45
CA TRP A 12 1.75 7.15 -9.08
C TRP A 12 1.13 6.15 -8.10
N LEU A 13 1.62 6.17 -6.86
CA LEU A 13 1.08 5.42 -5.73
C LEU A 13 0.86 6.38 -4.56
N VAL A 14 -0.23 6.20 -3.83
CA VAL A 14 -0.52 6.92 -2.59
C VAL A 14 -0.64 5.90 -1.47
N PHE A 15 0.04 6.15 -0.36
CA PHE A 15 0.01 5.28 0.81
C PHE A 15 -0.70 5.95 1.98
N THR A 16 -1.48 5.17 2.71
CA THR A 16 -2.18 5.59 3.93
C THR A 16 -1.67 4.77 5.12
N PRO A 17 -0.51 5.14 5.71
CA PRO A 17 0.06 4.40 6.83
C PRO A 17 -0.80 4.60 8.08
N ALA A 18 -1.69 3.65 8.32
CA ALA A 18 -2.59 3.66 9.47
C ALA A 18 -1.82 3.43 10.78
N ARG A 19 -2.35 3.99 11.87
CA ARG A 19 -1.87 3.80 13.25
C ARG A 19 -3.06 3.38 14.13
N TYR A 20 -2.80 3.02 15.38
CA TYR A 20 -3.82 2.50 16.30
C TYR A 20 -4.52 1.27 15.70
N GLU A 21 -5.84 1.19 15.76
CA GLU A 21 -6.64 0.08 15.25
C GLU A 21 -6.95 0.18 13.74
N GLY A 22 -6.36 1.15 13.05
CA GLY A 22 -6.48 1.29 11.60
C GLY A 22 -7.25 2.54 11.16
N ILE A 23 -7.75 2.49 9.92
CA ILE A 23 -8.53 3.55 9.29
C ILE A 23 -10.00 3.12 9.31
N ASP A 24 -10.90 4.06 9.58
CA ASP A 24 -12.33 3.83 9.44
C ASP A 24 -12.67 3.34 8.04
N ARG A 25 -13.39 2.21 7.95
CA ARG A 25 -13.77 1.54 6.68
C ARG A 25 -14.41 2.51 5.68
N ARG A 26 -15.18 3.49 6.15
CA ARG A 26 -15.87 4.47 5.29
C ARG A 26 -14.92 5.32 4.46
N VAL A 27 -13.68 5.55 4.94
CA VAL A 27 -12.66 6.25 4.15
C VAL A 27 -12.28 5.42 2.94
N ILE A 28 -12.04 4.12 3.14
CA ILE A 28 -11.69 3.18 2.06
C ILE A 28 -12.82 3.13 1.04
N ASP A 29 -14.06 2.99 1.51
CA ASP A 29 -15.26 2.91 0.67
C ASP A 29 -15.48 4.20 -0.15
N GLU A 30 -15.34 5.39 0.47
CA GLU A 30 -15.49 6.67 -0.23
C GLU A 30 -14.43 6.85 -1.33
N TYR A 31 -13.15 6.59 -1.02
CA TYR A 31 -12.09 6.79 -2.01
C TYR A 31 -12.13 5.75 -3.13
N ALA A 32 -12.61 4.53 -2.87
CA ALA A 32 -12.82 3.52 -3.88
C ALA A 32 -13.83 3.94 -4.97
N THR A 33 -14.71 4.92 -4.69
CA THR A 33 -15.62 5.49 -5.71
C THR A 33 -14.92 6.42 -6.71
N ARG A 34 -13.71 6.90 -6.40
CA ARG A 34 -13.00 7.95 -7.17
C ARG A 34 -11.68 7.48 -7.75
N ILE A 35 -10.97 6.60 -7.04
CA ILE A 35 -9.65 6.09 -7.42
C ILE A 35 -9.55 4.61 -7.08
N PRO A 36 -8.70 3.82 -7.77
CA PRO A 36 -8.40 2.46 -7.36
C PRO A 36 -7.81 2.42 -5.95
N VAL A 37 -8.41 1.63 -5.07
CA VAL A 37 -7.96 1.42 -3.69
C VAL A 37 -7.69 -0.07 -3.49
N VAL A 38 -6.56 -0.39 -2.87
CA VAL A 38 -6.18 -1.75 -2.51
C VAL A 38 -5.74 -1.80 -1.06
N GLU A 39 -6.23 -2.78 -0.32
CA GLU A 39 -5.75 -3.11 1.02
C GLU A 39 -4.73 -4.24 0.88
N VAL A 40 -3.54 -4.06 1.46
CA VAL A 40 -2.41 -4.97 1.27
C VAL A 40 -1.81 -5.34 2.63
N SER A 41 -1.68 -6.63 2.90
CA SER A 41 -0.81 -7.15 3.95
C SER A 41 0.56 -7.51 3.37
N ILE A 42 1.63 -7.19 4.08
CA ILE A 42 3.00 -7.58 3.72
C ILE A 42 3.45 -8.90 4.38
N GLY A 43 2.58 -9.54 5.15
CA GLY A 43 2.82 -10.86 5.75
C GLY A 43 1.94 -11.18 6.94
N ASP A 44 2.11 -12.38 7.50
CA ASP A 44 1.27 -12.91 8.58
C ASP A 44 1.76 -12.46 9.97
N TYR A 45 1.73 -11.16 10.21
CA TYR A 45 2.11 -10.53 11.47
C TYR A 45 1.46 -9.16 11.64
N VAL A 46 1.49 -8.64 12.87
CA VAL A 46 0.93 -7.33 13.22
C VAL A 46 2.05 -6.34 13.49
N LEU A 47 1.90 -5.11 12.97
CA LEU A 47 2.79 -3.98 13.22
C LEU A 47 2.02 -2.88 13.97
N ALA A 48 2.73 -2.03 14.72
CA ALA A 48 2.13 -0.89 15.43
C ALA A 48 1.58 0.21 14.49
N GLY A 49 1.94 0.16 13.21
CA GLY A 49 1.49 1.08 12.17
C GLY A 49 1.99 0.68 10.78
N GLY A 50 1.46 1.35 9.77
CA GLY A 50 1.73 1.05 8.36
C GLY A 50 3.07 1.56 7.85
N GLU A 51 3.83 2.36 8.60
CA GLU A 51 5.03 3.03 8.10
C GLU A 51 6.10 2.04 7.62
N ALA A 52 6.36 0.99 8.39
CA ALA A 52 7.31 -0.05 7.99
C ALA A 52 6.81 -0.83 6.76
N ALA A 53 5.50 -1.07 6.65
CA ALA A 53 4.92 -1.72 5.48
C ALA A 53 5.07 -0.86 4.21
N VAL A 54 4.89 0.45 4.33
CA VAL A 54 5.15 1.40 3.23
C VAL A 54 6.60 1.35 2.78
N LEU A 55 7.57 1.29 3.70
CA LEU A 55 8.99 1.15 3.34
C LEU A 55 9.27 -0.16 2.59
N VAL A 56 8.69 -1.28 3.05
CA VAL A 56 8.84 -2.58 2.38
C VAL A 56 8.23 -2.56 0.97
N ILE A 57 7.01 -2.04 0.81
CA ILE A 57 6.37 -1.95 -0.51
C ILE A 57 7.16 -1.01 -1.42
N THR A 58 7.60 0.14 -0.90
CA THR A 58 8.39 1.10 -1.67
C THR A 58 9.69 0.48 -2.16
N GLU A 59 10.43 -0.23 -1.29
CA GLU A 59 11.67 -0.91 -1.65
C GLU A 59 11.43 -2.00 -2.71
N ALA A 60 10.40 -2.83 -2.52
CA ALA A 60 10.05 -3.92 -3.43
C ALA A 60 9.60 -3.42 -4.81
N VAL A 61 8.89 -2.28 -4.87
CA VAL A 61 8.42 -1.65 -6.12
C VAL A 61 9.54 -0.86 -6.80
N ALA A 62 10.28 -0.03 -6.05
CA ALA A 62 11.29 0.87 -6.60
C ALA A 62 12.41 0.10 -7.31
N ARG A 63 12.83 -1.06 -6.78
CA ARG A 63 13.84 -1.93 -7.43
C ARG A 63 13.41 -2.52 -8.77
N LEU A 64 12.13 -2.41 -9.14
CA LEU A 64 11.57 -2.91 -10.39
C LEU A 64 11.32 -1.78 -11.41
N LEU A 65 11.51 -0.52 -11.02
CA LEU A 65 11.43 0.61 -11.94
C LEU A 65 12.56 0.52 -12.98
N PRO A 66 12.33 0.94 -14.23
CA PRO A 66 13.39 1.00 -15.21
C PRO A 66 14.37 2.14 -14.87
N GLY A 67 15.55 1.79 -14.37
CA GLY A 67 16.64 2.72 -14.03
C GLY A 67 17.04 2.66 -12.57
#